data_AF-A0A3R8T1Y7-F1
#
_entry.id   AF-A0A3R8T1Y7-F1
#
_cell.length_a   1.000
_cell.length_b   1.000
_cell.length_c   1.000
_cell.angle_alpha   90.00
_cell.angle_beta   90.00
_cell.angle_gamma   90.00
#
_symmetry.space_group_name_H-M   'P 1'
#
loop_
_entity.id
_entity.type
_entity.pdbx_description
1 polymer ?
#
loop_
_entity_poly.entity_id
_entity_poly.type
_entity_poly.pdbx_seq_one_letter_code
_entity_poly.pdbx_strand_id
1 'polypeptide(L)'
;MSPTGNRREFTIVREASVKDGRYKELVLQRLHFDDGAVQLRFGYYVISKKKGFEGKRIWGRSALMLDQSQLDELLLQAADWAK
;
A
#
# COMPACT_ATOMS: atom_id res chain seq x y z
N MET A 1 4.95 13.87 -5.22
CA MET A 1 5.77 14.70 -6.14
C MET A 1 6.96 13.86 -6.55
N SER A 2 7.18 13.66 -7.85
CA SER A 2 8.50 13.19 -8.30
C SER A 2 9.55 14.25 -7.91
N PRO A 3 10.84 13.89 -7.81
CA PRO A 3 11.93 14.85 -7.61
C PRO A 3 11.93 16.00 -8.65
N THR A 4 11.25 15.80 -9.80
CA THR A 4 11.10 16.76 -10.89
C THR A 4 9.89 17.69 -10.78
N GLY A 5 9.06 17.58 -9.73
CA GLY A 5 7.87 18.41 -9.55
C GLY A 5 6.66 18.03 -10.43
N ASN A 6 6.82 17.12 -11.39
CA ASN A 6 5.73 16.66 -12.23
C ASN A 6 4.76 15.77 -11.42
N ARG A 7 3.50 16.18 -11.37
CA ARG A 7 2.42 15.32 -10.90
C ARG A 7 2.29 14.17 -11.90
N ARG A 8 2.32 12.94 -11.39
CA ARG A 8 2.06 11.73 -12.16
C ARG A 8 0.88 11.01 -11.57
N GLU A 9 0.02 10.50 -12.43
CA GLU A 9 -1.10 9.66 -12.02
C GLU A 9 -0.67 8.19 -12.04
N PHE A 10 -1.29 7.39 -11.18
CA PHE A 10 -1.00 5.97 -11.09
C PHE A 10 -2.26 5.19 -10.77
N THR A 11 -2.26 3.94 -11.18
CA THR A 11 -3.27 2.94 -10.82
C THR A 11 -2.63 1.84 -10.00
N ILE A 12 -3.31 1.39 -8.94
CA ILE A 12 -2.90 0.20 -8.19
C ILE A 12 -3.36 -1.02 -8.99
N VAL A 13 -2.42 -1.75 -9.59
CA VAL A 13 -2.73 -2.91 -10.44
C VAL A 13 -2.77 -4.22 -9.66
N ARG A 14 -2.00 -4.31 -8.57
CA ARG A 14 -2.05 -5.42 -7.60
C ARG A 14 -1.79 -4.89 -6.20
N GLU A 15 -2.39 -5.54 -5.20
CA GLU A 15 -2.22 -5.21 -3.79
C GLU A 15 -2.18 -6.51 -2.98
N ALA A 16 -1.17 -6.63 -2.12
CA ALA A 16 -1.09 -7.61 -1.05
C ALA A 16 -1.27 -6.88 0.28
N SER A 17 -1.90 -7.51 1.26
CA SER A 17 -2.25 -6.85 2.51
C SER A 17 -2.19 -7.79 3.71
N VAL A 18 -1.67 -7.28 4.83
CA VAL A 18 -1.69 -7.95 6.12
C VAL A 18 -2.27 -7.02 7.18
N LYS A 19 -3.09 -7.57 8.08
CA LYS A 19 -3.65 -6.79 9.18
C LYS A 19 -2.59 -6.53 10.24
N ASP A 20 -2.51 -5.29 10.69
CA ASP A 20 -1.66 -4.85 11.80
C ASP A 20 -2.57 -4.35 12.94
N GLY A 21 -2.92 -5.27 13.83
CA GLY A 21 -3.94 -5.04 14.84
C GLY A 21 -5.32 -4.78 14.23
N ARG A 22 -6.16 -4.01 14.95
CA ARG A 22 -7.58 -3.85 14.61
C ARG A 22 -7.88 -2.73 13.60
N TYR A 23 -6.99 -1.74 13.48
CA TYR A 23 -7.28 -0.50 12.75
C TYR A 23 -6.20 -0.09 11.76
N LYS A 24 -5.25 -0.97 11.49
CA LYS A 24 -4.18 -0.74 10.52
C LYS A 24 -4.03 -1.98 9.65
N GLU A 25 -3.73 -1.73 8.39
CA GLU A 25 -3.51 -2.76 7.38
C GLU A 25 -2.29 -2.35 6.57
N LEU A 26 -1.25 -3.17 6.63
CA LEU A 26 -0.03 -2.95 5.86
C LEU A 26 -0.24 -3.47 4.45
N VAL A 27 0.34 -2.79 3.47
CA VAL A 27 0.18 -3.15 2.07
C VAL A 27 1.49 -3.10 1.31
N LEU A 28 1.61 -4.03 0.37
CA LEU A 28 2.52 -3.96 -0.76
C LEU A 28 1.67 -3.75 -2.00
N GLN A 29 1.97 -2.73 -2.80
CA GLN A 29 1.23 -2.39 -4.00
C GLN A 29 2.14 -2.37 -5.20
N ARG A 30 1.66 -2.92 -6.32
CA ARG A 30 2.23 -2.69 -7.64
C ARG A 30 1.48 -1.55 -8.30
N LEU A 31 2.18 -0.49 -8.62
CA LEU A 31 1.66 0.72 -9.24
C LEU A 31 2.04 0.74 -10.71
N HIS A 32 1.10 1.12 -11.57
CA HIS A 32 1.35 1.45 -12.96
C HIS A 32 1.11 2.94 -13.15
N PHE A 33 2.13 3.67 -13.60
CA PHE A 33 2.07 5.10 -13.84
C PHE A 33 1.63 5.38 -15.27
N ASP A 34 1.08 6.58 -15.48
CA ASP A 34 0.69 7.11 -16.80
C ASP A 34 1.84 7.11 -17.83
N ASP A 35 3.08 7.29 -17.38
CA ASP A 35 4.30 7.22 -18.18
C ASP A 35 4.76 5.78 -18.52
N GLY A 36 3.98 4.77 -18.14
CA GLY A 36 4.29 3.35 -18.34
C GLY A 36 5.24 2.76 -17.30
N ALA A 37 5.74 3.56 -16.34
CA ALA A 37 6.60 3.04 -15.29
C ALA A 37 5.82 2.13 -14.34
N VAL A 38 6.47 1.06 -13.91
CA VAL A 38 5.97 0.17 -12.85
C VAL A 38 6.81 0.39 -11.61
N GLN A 39 6.17 0.65 -10.47
CA GLN A 39 6.85 0.75 -9.18
C GLN A 39 6.15 -0.06 -8.11
N LEU A 40 6.93 -0.51 -7.12
CA LEU A 40 6.40 -1.14 -5.91
C LEU A 40 6.34 -0.10 -4.80
N ARG A 41 5.24 -0.15 -4.01
CA ARG A 41 5.04 0.74 -2.87
C ARG A 41 4.65 -0.07 -1.64
N PHE A 42 5.45 0.06 -0.59
CA PHE A 42 5.04 -0.31 0.75
C PHE A 42 4.29 0.85 1.41
N GLY A 43 3.26 0.52 2.19
CA GLY A 43 2.53 1.51 2.97
C GLY A 43 1.52 0.87 3.91
N TYR A 44 0.60 1.66 4.40
CA TYR A 44 -0.50 1.16 5.22
C TYR A 44 -1.74 2.02 5.09
N TYR A 45 -2.89 1.40 5.34
CA TYR A 45 -4.15 2.08 5.57
C TYR A 45 -4.50 2.07 7.05
N VAL A 46 -5.04 3.18 7.52
CA VAL A 46 -5.77 3.26 8.80
C VAL A 46 -7.24 3.07 8.52
N ILE A 47 -7.88 2.15 9.24
CA ILE A 47 -9.32 1.92 9.16
C ILE A 47 -10.01 2.94 10.04
N SER A 48 -10.74 3.86 9.41
CA SER A 48 -11.42 4.94 10.11
C SER A 48 -12.49 4.40 11.07
N LYS A 49 -12.53 5.01 12.26
CA LYS A 49 -13.61 4.89 13.25
C LYS A 49 -14.50 6.12 13.32
N LYS A 50 -14.20 7.14 12.53
CA LYS A 50 -14.90 8.43 12.60
C LYS A 50 -16.32 8.23 12.09
N LYS A 51 -17.29 8.74 12.86
CA LYS A 51 -18.72 8.71 12.49
C LYS A 51 -18.96 9.23 11.07
N GLY A 52 -19.62 8.43 10.23
CA GLY A 52 -19.87 8.69 8.80
C GLY A 52 -18.76 8.21 7.85
N PHE A 53 -17.66 7.68 8.38
CA PHE A 53 -16.51 7.19 7.61
C PHE A 53 -15.99 5.86 8.15
N GLU A 54 -16.78 5.15 8.98
CA GLU A 54 -16.38 3.90 9.56
C GLU A 54 -16.04 2.85 8.50
N GLY A 55 -14.94 2.12 8.71
CA GLY A 55 -14.50 1.09 7.79
C GLY A 55 -13.76 1.60 6.54
N LYS A 56 -13.77 2.92 6.28
CA LYS A 56 -13.01 3.48 5.15
C LYS A 56 -11.49 3.38 5.40
N ARG A 57 -10.77 2.95 4.38
CA ARG A 57 -9.30 2.89 4.33
C ARG A 57 -8.75 4.28 4.05
N ILE A 58 -7.92 4.79 4.96
CA ILE A 58 -7.26 6.09 4.82
C ILE A 58 -5.75 5.86 4.73
N TRP A 59 -5.10 6.41 3.70
CA TRP A 59 -3.66 6.23 3.53
C TRP A 59 -2.87 6.82 4.70
N GLY A 60 -1.94 6.04 5.23
CA GLY A 60 -1.01 6.43 6.29
C GLY A 60 -0.07 7.54 5.84
N ARG A 61 0.25 8.47 6.75
CA ARG A 61 1.19 9.58 6.47
C ARG A 61 2.58 9.38 7.06
N SER A 62 2.71 8.45 8.01
CA SER A 62 4.00 8.18 8.67
C SER A 62 4.81 7.15 7.88
N ALA A 63 6.10 7.05 8.19
CA ALA A 63 6.92 5.95 7.71
C ALA A 63 6.32 4.61 8.18
N LEU A 64 6.32 3.63 7.28
CA LEU A 64 5.91 2.28 7.61
C LEU A 64 7.02 1.59 8.40
N MET A 65 6.66 1.10 9.58
CA MET A 65 7.44 0.10 10.32
C MET A 65 6.66 -1.22 10.24
N LEU A 66 7.37 -2.30 9.93
CA LEU A 66 6.83 -3.64 9.83
C LEU A 66 7.83 -4.63 10.43
N ASP A 67 7.32 -5.68 11.05
CA ASP A 67 8.12 -6.79 11.56
C ASP A 67 8.44 -7.79 10.42
N GLN A 68 9.46 -8.63 10.64
CA GLN A 68 9.90 -9.61 9.63
C GLN A 68 8.75 -10.52 9.16
N SER A 69 7.91 -11.01 10.09
CA SER A 69 6.79 -11.88 9.74
C SER A 69 5.76 -11.20 8.84
N GLN A 70 5.52 -9.91 9.03
CA GLN A 70 4.60 -9.12 8.20
C GLN A 70 5.19 -8.91 6.81
N LEU A 71 6.51 -8.70 6.71
CA LEU A 71 7.19 -8.62 5.42
C LEU A 71 7.07 -9.94 4.65
N ASP A 72 7.36 -11.06 5.32
CA ASP A 72 7.30 -12.39 4.72
C ASP A 72 5.90 -12.70 4.19
N GLU A 73 4.85 -12.39 4.97
CA GLU A 73 3.47 -12.60 4.55
C GLU A 73 3.10 -11.77 3.32
N LEU A 74 3.49 -10.48 3.29
CA LEU A 74 3.26 -9.62 2.13
C LEU A 74 3.97 -10.13 0.88
N LEU A 75 5.20 -10.62 1.02
CA LEU A 75 5.97 -11.17 -0.10
C LEU A 75 5.38 -12.50 -0.59
N LEU A 76 4.91 -13.35 0.33
CA LEU A 76 4.26 -14.62 -0.02
C LEU A 76 2.96 -14.38 -0.80
N GLN A 77 2.14 -13.42 -0.37
CA GLN A 77 0.93 -13.02 -1.09
C GLN A 77 1.24 -12.41 -2.46
N ALA A 78 2.40 -11.75 -2.60
CA ALA A 78 2.84 -11.14 -3.85
C ALA A 78 3.65 -12.09 -4.76
N ALA A 79 3.91 -13.33 -4.33
CA ALA A 79 4.82 -14.24 -5.03
C ALA A 79 4.38 -14.59 -6.46
N ASP A 80 3.07 -14.56 -6.73
CA ASP A 80 2.52 -14.84 -8.05
C ASP A 80 2.59 -13.66 -9.02
N TRP A 81 3.03 -12.47 -8.58
CA TRP A 81 3.10 -11.28 -9.42
C TRP A 81 4.21 -11.33 -10.47
N ALA A 82 5.13 -12.29 -10.32
CA ALA A 82 6.25 -12.54 -11.23
C ALA A 82 5.89 -13.47 -12.40
N LYS A 83 4.66 -14.00 -12.45
CA LYS A 83 4.13 -14.81 -13.55
C LYS A 83 3.38 -13.94 -14.56
#